data_AF-A0A8H7W859-F1
#
_entry.id   AF-A0A8H7W859-F1
#
_cell.length_a   1.000
_cell.length_b   1.000
_cell.length_c   1.000
_cell.angle_alpha   90.00
_cell.angle_beta   90.00
_cell.angle_gamma   90.00
#
_symmetry.space_group_name_H-M   'P 1'
#
loop_
_entity.id
_entity.type
_entity.pdbx_description
1 polymer ?
#
loop_
_entity_poly.entity_id
_entity_poly.type
_entity_poly.pdbx_seq_one_letter_code
_entity_poly.pdbx_strand_id
1 'polypeptide(L)'
;MVPNVSNKKVADATLYHIVWKLPARFKAVGEKIVAAILEDKLREAMMITRPPQSYFTFIRRFVAVRKFFLLRLSLPRRKPKNRLPVATSSGRMLAKKYTISPWYVKPTFRNRWGFGAWKTWLKGGILPGDEGDKYFPQGFVASELGPNALRHFGKEKMEAERQRLEAELNSERGKCPFFRTSD
;
A
#
# COMPACT_ATOMS: atom_id res chain seq x y z
N MET A 1 -7.74 -26.30 -4.24
CA MET A 1 -7.42 -26.04 -2.82
C MET A 1 -8.43 -26.78 -1.98
N VAL A 2 -7.99 -27.45 -0.91
CA VAL A 2 -8.85 -28.26 -0.03
C VAL A 2 -9.11 -27.49 1.28
N PRO A 3 -10.32 -27.56 1.86
CA PRO A 3 -10.60 -26.96 3.17
C PRO A 3 -9.64 -27.47 4.25
N ASN A 4 -9.03 -26.56 5.01
CA ASN A 4 -8.12 -26.90 6.09
C ASN A 4 -8.24 -25.90 7.25
N VAL A 5 -8.16 -26.39 8.49
CA VAL A 5 -8.23 -25.57 9.71
C VAL A 5 -7.11 -24.52 9.75
N SER A 6 -5.92 -24.85 9.25
CA SER A 6 -4.81 -23.90 9.14
C SER A 6 -5.17 -22.71 8.23
N ASN A 7 -5.77 -22.99 7.07
CA ASN A 7 -6.23 -21.95 6.15
C ASN A 7 -7.28 -21.05 6.79
N LYS A 8 -8.21 -21.64 7.55
CA LYS A 8 -9.23 -20.88 8.28
C LYS A 8 -8.60 -19.91 9.28
N LYS A 9 -7.62 -20.35 10.09
CA LYS A 9 -6.93 -19.48 11.04
C LYS A 9 -6.29 -18.26 10.37
N VAL A 10 -5.61 -18.49 9.25
CA VAL A 10 -4.99 -17.40 8.46
C VAL A 10 -6.06 -16.49 7.86
N ALA A 11 -7.15 -17.06 7.35
CA ALA A 11 -8.27 -16.32 6.77
C ALA A 11 -8.96 -15.42 7.80
N ASP A 12 -9.25 -15.93 8.99
CA ASP A 12 -9.89 -15.20 10.08
C ASP A 12 -9.00 -14.03 10.56
N ALA A 13 -7.71 -14.27 10.74
CA ALA A 13 -6.75 -13.21 11.08
C ALA A 13 -6.65 -12.14 9.98
N THR A 14 -6.69 -12.56 8.72
CA THR A 14 -6.65 -11.63 7.58
C THR A 14 -7.94 -10.82 7.48
N LEU A 15 -9.11 -11.45 7.63
CA LEU A 15 -10.41 -10.77 7.66
C LEU A 15 -10.47 -9.74 8.77
N TYR A 16 -10.01 -10.11 9.98
CA TYR A 16 -9.88 -9.19 11.10
C TYR A 16 -9.09 -7.93 10.72
N HIS A 17 -7.93 -8.09 10.07
CA HIS A 17 -7.13 -6.96 9.60
C HIS A 17 -7.77 -6.18 8.45
N ILE A 18 -8.60 -6.79 7.60
CA ILE A 18 -9.30 -6.06 6.55
C ILE A 18 -10.41 -5.18 7.14
N VAL A 19 -11.18 -5.71 8.10
CA VAL A 19 -12.33 -5.00 8.68
C VAL A 19 -11.98 -4.20 9.94
N TRP A 20 -10.70 -4.18 10.37
CA TRP A 20 -10.32 -3.61 11.68
C TRP A 20 -10.71 -2.14 11.85
N LYS A 21 -10.64 -1.33 10.78
CA LYS A 21 -11.01 0.09 10.79
C LYS A 21 -12.51 0.35 10.68
N LEU A 22 -13.33 -0.69 10.45
CA LEU A 22 -14.78 -0.52 10.40
C LEU A 22 -15.35 -0.44 11.82
N PRO A 23 -16.34 0.45 12.07
CA PRO A 23 -17.11 0.41 13.31
C PRO A 23 -17.72 -0.97 13.51
N ALA A 24 -17.89 -1.41 14.76
CA ALA A 24 -18.34 -2.76 15.09
C ALA A 24 -19.59 -3.21 14.32
N ARG A 25 -20.56 -2.30 14.16
CA ARG A 25 -21.83 -2.54 13.43
C ARG A 25 -21.64 -2.90 11.95
N PHE A 26 -20.54 -2.46 11.34
CA PHE A 26 -20.25 -2.69 9.92
C PHE A 26 -19.28 -3.85 9.65
N LYS A 27 -18.68 -4.45 10.68
CA LYS A 27 -17.71 -5.54 10.51
C LYS A 27 -18.31 -6.74 9.80
N ALA A 28 -19.48 -7.19 10.24
CA ALA A 28 -20.20 -8.31 9.61
C ALA A 28 -20.57 -8.04 8.14
N VAL A 29 -20.89 -6.79 7.80
CA VAL A 29 -21.14 -6.40 6.40
C VAL A 29 -19.85 -6.42 5.60
N GLY A 30 -18.75 -5.91 6.17
CA GLY A 30 -17.43 -5.94 5.57
C GLY A 30 -16.94 -7.36 5.29
N GLU A 31 -17.11 -8.28 6.24
CA GLU A 31 -16.77 -9.70 6.08
C GLU A 31 -17.57 -10.34 4.93
N LYS A 32 -18.87 -10.08 4.84
CA LYS A 32 -19.71 -10.56 3.73
C LYS A 32 -19.29 -9.98 2.38
N ILE A 33 -18.86 -8.72 2.33
CA ILE A 33 -18.30 -8.12 1.11
C ILE A 33 -17.01 -8.83 0.71
N VAL A 34 -16.07 -9.04 1.65
CA VAL A 34 -14.82 -9.76 1.36
C VAL A 34 -15.11 -11.19 0.89
N ALA A 35 -16.02 -11.89 1.56
CA ALA A 35 -16.46 -13.24 1.18
C ALA A 35 -17.11 -13.31 -0.21
N ALA A 36 -17.70 -12.20 -0.70
CA ALA A 36 -18.28 -12.12 -2.03
C ALA A 36 -17.27 -11.71 -3.12
N ILE A 37 -16.14 -11.11 -2.73
CA ILE A 37 -15.01 -10.82 -3.64
C ILE A 37 -14.18 -12.09 -3.88
N LEU A 38 -14.07 -12.95 -2.87
CA LEU A 38 -13.35 -14.21 -2.92
C LEU A 38 -13.97 -15.19 -3.92
N GLU A 39 -13.11 -15.87 -4.70
CA GLU A 39 -13.53 -16.97 -5.58
C GLU A 39 -14.06 -18.15 -4.75
N ASP A 40 -15.04 -18.89 -5.28
CA ASP A 40 -15.71 -19.97 -4.55
C ASP A 40 -14.73 -21.04 -4.03
N LYS A 41 -13.78 -21.50 -4.86
CA LYS A 41 -12.77 -22.50 -4.45
C LYS A 41 -11.87 -22.00 -3.31
N LEU A 42 -11.48 -20.73 -3.35
CA LEU A 42 -10.63 -20.14 -2.32
C LEU A 42 -11.43 -19.92 -1.02
N ARG A 43 -12.67 -19.44 -1.12
CA ARG A 43 -13.57 -19.24 0.01
C ARG A 43 -13.84 -20.56 0.74
N GLU A 44 -14.13 -21.62 -0.01
CA GLU A 44 -14.33 -22.98 0.52
C GLU A 44 -13.07 -23.51 1.19
N ALA A 45 -11.89 -23.33 0.57
CA ALA A 45 -10.62 -23.74 1.15
C ALA A 45 -10.29 -23.04 2.49
N MET A 46 -10.78 -21.80 2.66
CA MET A 46 -10.68 -21.02 3.89
C MET A 46 -11.82 -21.26 4.87
N MET A 47 -12.80 -22.11 4.54
CA MET A 47 -13.99 -22.38 5.35
C MET A 47 -14.82 -21.12 5.66
N ILE A 48 -14.83 -20.14 4.75
CA ILE A 48 -15.63 -18.92 4.88
C ILE A 48 -17.04 -19.19 4.34
N THR A 49 -18.06 -18.78 5.10
CA THR A 49 -19.46 -18.96 4.70
C THR A 49 -19.80 -18.14 3.45
N ARG A 50 -20.55 -18.75 2.52
CA ARG A 50 -21.04 -18.05 1.33
C ARG A 50 -22.01 -16.93 1.73
N PRO A 51 -21.77 -15.68 1.31
CA PRO A 51 -22.71 -14.60 1.54
C PRO A 51 -23.94 -14.70 0.60
N PRO A 52 -25.04 -13.99 0.90
CA PRO A 52 -26.21 -13.94 0.03
C PRO A 52 -25.88 -13.47 -1.39
N GLN A 53 -26.62 -13.96 -2.39
CA GLN A 53 -26.41 -13.64 -3.81
C GLN A 53 -26.46 -12.12 -4.10
N SER A 54 -27.19 -11.36 -3.28
CA SER A 54 -27.28 -9.90 -3.36
C SER A 54 -25.91 -9.20 -3.28
N TYR A 55 -24.98 -9.70 -2.47
CA TYR A 55 -23.63 -9.14 -2.33
C TYR A 55 -22.81 -9.29 -3.62
N PHE A 56 -22.88 -10.45 -4.27
CA PHE A 56 -22.21 -10.68 -5.55
C PHE A 56 -22.75 -9.77 -6.64
N THR A 57 -24.08 -9.66 -6.74
CA THR A 57 -24.75 -8.76 -7.69
C THR A 57 -24.38 -7.31 -7.43
N PHE A 58 -24.33 -6.89 -6.16
CA PHE A 58 -23.92 -5.55 -5.75
C PHE A 58 -22.49 -5.24 -6.20
N ILE A 59 -21.52 -6.12 -5.90
CA ILE A 59 -20.12 -5.92 -6.30
C ILE A 59 -19.98 -5.86 -7.82
N ARG A 60 -20.62 -6.77 -8.55
CA ARG A 60 -20.60 -6.77 -10.03
C ARG A 60 -21.15 -5.47 -10.60
N ARG A 61 -22.29 -5.00 -10.09
CA ARG A 61 -22.89 -3.72 -10.50
C ARG A 61 -21.97 -2.54 -10.14
N PHE A 62 -21.41 -2.52 -8.95
CA PHE A 62 -20.47 -1.48 -8.51
C PHE A 62 -19.24 -1.38 -9.44
N VAL A 63 -18.65 -2.52 -9.79
CA VAL A 63 -17.51 -2.58 -10.72
C VAL A 63 -17.92 -2.14 -12.13
N ALA A 64 -19.08 -2.56 -12.62
CA ALA A 64 -19.61 -2.16 -13.93
C ALA A 64 -19.86 -0.64 -14.01
N VAL A 65 -20.47 -0.07 -12.97
CA VAL A 65 -20.68 1.38 -12.83
C VAL A 65 -19.32 2.09 -12.81
N ARG A 66 -18.38 1.66 -11.97
CA ARG A 66 -17.03 2.23 -11.92
C ARG A 66 -16.34 2.19 -13.30
N LYS A 67 -16.43 1.07 -14.01
CA LYS A 67 -15.90 0.92 -15.37
C LYS A 67 -16.53 1.95 -16.31
N PHE A 68 -17.85 2.11 -16.28
CA PHE A 68 -18.56 3.10 -17.09
C PHE A 68 -18.06 4.53 -16.82
N PHE A 69 -17.96 4.93 -15.55
CA PHE A 69 -17.43 6.25 -15.17
C PHE A 69 -15.99 6.46 -15.63
N LEU A 70 -15.12 5.48 -15.41
CA LEU A 70 -13.71 5.62 -15.78
C LEU A 70 -13.49 5.64 -17.29
N LEU A 71 -14.27 4.87 -18.06
CA LEU A 71 -14.09 4.80 -19.51
C LEU A 71 -14.81 5.91 -20.27
N ARG A 72 -15.98 6.38 -19.81
CA ARG A 72 -16.82 7.32 -20.56
C ARG A 72 -16.87 8.73 -19.99
N LEU A 73 -16.75 8.88 -18.67
CA LEU A 73 -16.95 10.18 -18.00
C LEU A 73 -15.66 10.77 -17.44
N SER A 74 -14.61 9.97 -17.27
CA SER A 74 -13.34 10.46 -16.74
C SER A 74 -12.45 11.01 -17.85
N LEU A 75 -11.93 12.22 -17.63
CA LEU A 75 -10.98 12.84 -18.56
C LEU A 75 -9.69 12.00 -18.65
N PRO A 76 -9.04 11.97 -19.82
CA PRO A 76 -7.74 11.33 -19.96
C PRO A 76 -6.75 11.91 -18.93
N ARG A 77 -5.97 11.02 -18.34
CA ARG A 77 -5.06 11.37 -17.24
C ARG A 77 -3.91 12.24 -17.74
N ARG A 78 -4.01 13.55 -17.54
CA ARG A 78 -3.01 14.53 -17.99
C ARG A 78 -1.63 14.42 -17.31
N LYS A 79 -1.56 13.94 -16.06
CA LYS A 79 -0.30 13.79 -15.33
C LYS A 79 -0.20 12.44 -14.61
N PRO A 80 0.96 11.77 -14.63
CA PRO A 80 1.18 10.58 -13.80
C PRO A 80 1.09 10.97 -12.33
N LYS A 81 0.61 10.05 -11.49
CA LYS A 81 0.58 10.25 -10.04
C LYS A 81 1.95 9.84 -9.54
N ASN A 82 2.79 10.81 -9.21
CA ASN A 82 4.07 10.53 -8.60
C ASN A 82 3.85 10.10 -7.14
N ARG A 83 3.99 8.80 -6.89
CA ARG A 83 3.95 8.19 -5.54
C ARG A 83 5.35 7.95 -4.96
N LEU A 84 6.39 8.30 -5.71
CA LEU A 84 7.74 8.07 -5.27
C LEU A 84 8.05 8.96 -4.05
N PRO A 85 8.85 8.44 -3.11
CA PRO A 85 9.41 9.24 -2.03
C PRO A 85 10.20 10.44 -2.58
N VAL A 86 10.29 11.50 -1.80
CA VAL A 86 11.05 12.71 -2.15
C VAL A 86 12.41 12.66 -1.48
N ALA A 87 13.48 12.84 -2.26
CA ALA A 87 14.83 13.00 -1.71
C ALA A 87 14.93 14.34 -0.98
N THR A 88 15.48 14.31 0.22
CA THR A 88 15.82 15.47 1.05
C THR A 88 17.27 15.85 0.79
N SER A 89 17.66 17.09 1.09
CA SER A 89 19.05 17.55 1.03
C SER A 89 20.04 16.68 1.81
N SER A 90 19.57 15.98 2.85
CA SER A 90 20.37 15.03 3.64
C SER A 90 20.57 13.67 2.97
N GLY A 91 20.16 13.49 1.70
CA GLY A 91 20.20 12.20 0.99
C GLY A 91 19.14 11.18 1.42
N ARG A 92 18.25 11.55 2.36
CA ARG A 92 17.16 10.67 2.85
C ARG A 92 15.88 10.84 2.05
N MET A 93 15.14 9.74 1.91
CA MET A 93 13.87 9.68 1.19
C MET A 93 12.69 9.83 2.15
N LEU A 94 11.76 10.73 1.83
CA LEU A 94 10.53 10.99 2.59
C LEU A 94 9.31 10.46 1.84
N ALA A 95 8.47 9.70 2.52
CA ALA A 95 7.18 9.28 1.97
C ALA A 95 6.23 10.48 1.84
N LYS A 96 5.57 10.60 0.67
CA LYS A 96 4.58 11.67 0.43
C LYS A 96 3.25 11.43 1.15
N LYS A 97 2.90 10.16 1.37
CA LYS A 97 1.61 9.74 1.93
C LYS A 97 1.79 8.46 2.74
N TYR A 98 0.89 8.27 3.69
CA TYR A 98 0.76 7.06 4.48
C TYR A 98 -0.68 6.57 4.52
N THR A 99 -0.88 5.28 4.84
CA THR A 99 -2.21 4.64 4.81
C THR A 99 -2.66 4.20 6.21
N ILE A 100 -1.79 3.50 6.95
CA ILE A 100 -2.09 2.98 8.29
C ILE A 100 -1.35 3.82 9.32
N SER A 101 -0.02 3.85 9.23
CA SER A 101 0.88 4.57 10.13
C SER A 101 1.84 5.47 9.33
N PRO A 102 2.26 6.62 9.87
CA PRO A 102 3.00 7.66 9.15
C PRO A 102 4.50 7.35 9.00
N TRP A 103 4.84 6.14 8.53
CA TRP A 103 6.23 5.74 8.28
C TRP A 103 6.91 6.66 7.26
N TYR A 104 8.04 7.25 7.67
CA TYR A 104 8.90 8.10 6.84
C TYR A 104 8.24 9.39 6.35
N VAL A 105 7.19 9.85 7.04
CA VAL A 105 6.44 11.06 6.67
C VAL A 105 6.84 12.22 7.58
N LYS A 106 7.32 13.30 6.97
CA LYS A 106 7.68 14.52 7.71
C LYS A 106 6.44 15.19 8.33
N PRO A 107 6.49 15.61 9.61
CA PRO A 107 5.39 16.28 10.32
C PRO A 107 5.28 17.76 9.93
N THR A 108 4.98 18.02 8.65
CA THR A 108 4.71 19.38 8.17
C THR A 108 3.33 19.86 8.63
N PHE A 109 3.11 21.18 8.67
CA PHE A 109 1.83 21.77 9.08
C PHE A 109 0.64 21.16 8.32
N ARG A 110 0.76 21.00 6.99
CA ARG A 110 -0.27 20.36 6.15
C ARG A 110 -0.50 18.88 6.50
N ASN A 111 0.55 18.15 6.86
CA ASN A 111 0.47 16.72 7.19
C ASN A 111 -0.12 16.47 8.58
N ARG A 112 -0.01 17.42 9.52
CA ARG A 112 -0.62 17.34 10.85
C ARG A 112 -2.00 17.99 10.94
N TRP A 113 -2.24 19.09 10.23
CA TRP A 113 -3.45 19.91 10.40
C TRP A 113 -4.33 20.00 9.16
N GLY A 114 -3.95 19.38 8.05
CA GLY A 114 -4.78 19.36 6.84
C GLY A 114 -6.03 18.48 6.99
N PHE A 115 -7.02 18.66 6.10
CA PHE A 115 -8.27 17.89 6.11
C PHE A 115 -8.08 16.36 6.12
N GLY A 116 -7.01 15.86 5.50
CA GLY A 116 -6.65 14.44 5.55
C GLY A 116 -6.24 13.99 6.97
N ALA A 117 -5.49 14.82 7.68
CA ALA A 117 -5.04 14.57 9.04
C ALA A 117 -6.21 14.56 10.03
N TRP A 118 -7.13 15.54 9.93
CA TRP A 118 -8.34 15.57 10.74
C TRP A 118 -9.18 14.29 10.57
N LYS A 119 -9.34 13.79 9.35
CA LYS A 119 -10.04 12.51 9.10
C LYS A 119 -9.33 11.31 9.69
N THR A 120 -8.00 11.31 9.73
CA THR A 120 -7.22 10.25 10.37
C THR A 120 -7.37 10.32 11.89
N TRP A 121 -7.22 11.52 12.46
CA TRP A 121 -7.35 11.79 13.89
C TRP A 121 -8.74 11.43 14.43
N LEU A 122 -9.82 11.85 13.73
CA LEU A 122 -11.20 11.49 14.08
C LEU A 122 -11.47 9.97 14.09
N LYS A 123 -10.65 9.18 13.38
CA LYS A 123 -10.74 7.71 13.34
C LYS A 123 -9.82 7.04 14.38
N GLY A 124 -9.25 7.79 15.31
CA GLY A 124 -8.26 7.29 16.28
C GLY A 124 -6.92 6.93 15.63
N GLY A 125 -6.64 7.46 14.44
CA GLY A 125 -5.39 7.24 13.75
C GLY A 125 -4.31 8.21 14.22
N ILE A 126 -3.07 7.73 14.21
CA ILE A 126 -1.87 8.50 14.55
C ILE A 126 -1.46 9.48 13.44
N LEU A 127 -1.05 10.68 13.83
CA LEU A 127 -0.51 11.68 12.91
C LEU A 127 1.03 11.65 12.89
N PRO A 128 1.65 12.14 11.79
CA PRO A 128 3.09 12.25 11.73
C PRO A 128 3.62 13.10 12.89
N GLY A 129 4.57 12.55 13.65
CA GLY A 129 5.21 13.21 14.80
C GLY A 129 4.49 13.07 16.15
N ASP A 130 3.38 12.33 16.24
CA ASP A 130 2.70 12.11 17.54
C ASP A 130 3.49 11.14 18.45
N GLU A 131 4.12 10.12 17.86
CA GLU A 131 4.93 9.12 18.59
C GLU A 131 6.44 9.39 18.45
N GLY A 132 6.83 10.66 18.40
CA GLY A 132 8.22 11.09 18.24
C GLY A 132 8.89 10.46 17.01
N ASP A 133 10.02 9.79 17.24
CA ASP A 133 10.87 9.23 16.19
C ASP A 133 10.51 7.79 15.77
N LYS A 134 9.51 7.16 16.39
CA LYS A 134 9.15 5.76 16.12
C LYS A 134 8.85 5.48 14.65
N TYR A 135 8.23 6.44 13.96
CA TYR A 135 7.88 6.34 12.55
C TYR A 135 8.91 6.96 11.60
N PHE A 136 10.09 7.30 12.10
CA PHE A 136 11.19 7.89 11.34
C PHE A 136 10.77 9.09 10.48
N PRO A 137 10.23 10.18 11.07
CA PRO A 137 9.82 11.38 10.34
C PRO A 137 10.93 12.04 9.50
N GLN A 138 12.20 11.74 9.81
CA GLN A 138 13.40 12.14 9.09
C GLN A 138 13.61 11.41 7.75
N GLY A 139 12.82 10.39 7.46
CA GLY A 139 12.90 9.60 6.23
C GLY A 139 13.79 8.37 6.36
N PHE A 140 14.04 7.72 5.23
CA PHE A 140 14.82 6.49 5.15
C PHE A 140 15.92 6.56 4.09
N VAL A 141 16.90 5.68 4.24
CA VAL A 141 17.82 5.27 3.17
C VAL A 141 17.47 3.83 2.82
N ALA A 142 17.64 3.42 1.56
CA ALA A 142 17.29 2.07 1.11
C ALA A 142 17.94 0.96 1.96
N SER A 143 19.19 1.16 2.41
CA SER A 143 19.92 0.23 3.29
C SER A 143 19.44 0.18 4.74
N GLU A 144 18.54 1.07 5.13
CA GLU A 144 17.97 1.14 6.48
C GLU A 144 16.51 0.63 6.53
N LEU A 145 15.97 0.19 5.38
CA LEU A 145 14.62 -0.33 5.32
C LEU A 145 14.54 -1.74 5.92
N GLY A 146 13.58 -1.95 6.81
CA GLY A 146 13.29 -3.25 7.39
C GLY A 146 13.19 -3.22 8.91
N PRO A 147 13.19 -4.39 9.57
CA PRO A 147 13.27 -4.50 11.02
C PRO A 147 14.53 -3.82 11.56
N ASN A 148 14.44 -3.17 12.71
CA ASN A 148 15.58 -2.48 13.34
C ASN A 148 16.80 -3.40 13.52
N ALA A 149 16.58 -4.69 13.79
CA ALA A 149 17.65 -5.69 13.94
C ALA A 149 18.45 -5.96 12.66
N LEU A 150 17.85 -5.75 11.48
CA LEU A 150 18.49 -5.96 10.18
C LEU A 150 18.99 -4.64 9.57
N ARG A 151 18.92 -3.55 10.33
CA ARG A 151 19.35 -2.24 9.84
C ARG A 151 20.83 -2.29 9.50
N HIS A 152 21.17 -1.77 8.31
CA HIS A 152 22.54 -1.75 7.78
C HIS A 152 23.12 -3.11 7.38
N PHE A 153 22.37 -4.20 7.53
CA PHE A 153 22.80 -5.51 7.05
C PHE A 153 22.81 -5.53 5.52
N GLY A 154 23.88 -6.07 4.92
CA GLY A 154 24.00 -6.19 3.47
C GLY A 154 24.29 -4.88 2.73
N LYS A 155 24.70 -3.80 3.45
CA LYS A 155 25.12 -2.54 2.82
C LYS A 155 26.21 -2.72 1.77
N GLU A 156 27.28 -3.42 2.11
CA GLU A 156 28.41 -3.66 1.20
C GLU A 156 27.97 -4.42 -0.06
N LYS A 157 27.14 -5.45 0.10
CA LYS A 157 26.60 -6.20 -1.05
C LYS A 157 25.73 -5.32 -1.95
N MET A 158 24.91 -4.46 -1.34
CA MET A 158 24.07 -3.51 -2.08
C MET A 158 24.91 -2.45 -2.80
N GLU A 159 25.96 -1.94 -2.17
CA GLU A 159 26.89 -0.97 -2.77
C GLU A 159 27.70 -1.60 -3.91
N ALA A 160 28.21 -2.82 -3.74
CA ALA A 160 28.92 -3.56 -4.78
C ALA A 160 28.01 -3.84 -5.99
N GLU A 161 26.78 -4.32 -5.74
CA GLU A 161 25.80 -4.56 -6.82
C GLU A 161 25.39 -3.26 -7.49
N ARG A 162 25.24 -2.17 -6.73
CA ARG A 162 24.96 -0.85 -7.28
C ARG A 162 26.08 -0.39 -8.22
N GLN A 163 27.34 -0.51 -7.81
CA GLN A 163 28.49 -0.16 -8.67
C GLN A 163 28.52 -1.00 -9.94
N ARG A 164 28.26 -2.31 -9.82
CA ARG A 164 28.15 -3.21 -10.98
C ARG A 164 27.03 -2.76 -11.92
N LEU A 165 25.83 -2.48 -11.41
CA LEU A 165 24.70 -2.02 -12.21
C LEU A 165 24.95 -0.65 -12.85
N GLU A 166 25.62 0.27 -12.16
CA GLU A 166 26.01 1.57 -12.73
C GLU A 166 27.01 1.38 -13.88
N ALA A 167 27.97 0.47 -13.75
CA ALA A 167 28.89 0.12 -14.83
C ALA A 167 28.18 -0.53 -16.03
N GLU A 168 27.25 -1.46 -15.78
CA GLU A 168 26.45 -2.10 -16.82
C GLU A 168 25.53 -1.09 -17.53
N LEU A 169 24.88 -0.18 -16.79
CA LEU A 169 24.02 0.88 -17.34
C LEU A 169 24.80 1.84 -18.25
N ASN A 170 26.04 2.16 -17.87
CA ASN A 170 26.93 3.01 -18.66
C ASN A 170 27.53 2.29 -19.87
N SER A 171 27.42 0.96 -19.95
CA SER A 171 27.85 0.17 -21.10
C SER A 171 26.85 0.24 -22.25
N GLU A 172 27.28 -0.08 -23.47
CA GLU A 172 26.39 -0.11 -24.65
C GLU A 172 25.22 -1.09 -24.50
N ARG A 173 25.40 -2.15 -23.70
CA ARG A 173 24.37 -3.18 -23.43
C ARG A 173 23.32 -2.75 -22.40
N GLY A 174 23.59 -1.71 -21.60
CA GLY A 174 22.69 -1.23 -20.56
C GLY A 174 21.69 -0.17 -21.02
N LYS A 175 21.85 0.37 -22.23
CA LYS A 175 20.93 1.37 -22.78
C LYS A 175 19.58 0.71 -23.08
N CYS A 176 18.53 1.18 -22.43
CA CYS A 176 17.18 0.68 -22.68
C CYS A 176 16.80 0.99 -24.15
N PRO A 177 16.50 -0.03 -24.98
CA PRO A 177 16.22 0.16 -26.41
C PRO A 177 14.92 0.93 -26.66
N PHE A 178 14.12 1.15 -25.61
CA PHE A 178 12.86 1.91 -25.64
C PHE A 178 12.99 3.30 -25.01
N PHE A 179 14.14 3.65 -24.45
CA PHE A 179 14.36 4.97 -23.86
C PHE A 179 14.72 5.96 -24.96
N ARG A 180 13.70 6.61 -25.54
CA ARG A 180 13.91 7.77 -26.40
C ARG A 180 14.44 8.92 -25.55
N THR A 181 15.67 9.34 -25.82
CA THR A 181 16.10 10.71 -25.53
C THR A 181 15.17 11.64 -26.29
N SER A 182 14.51 12.55 -25.59
CA SER A 182 13.74 13.61 -26.23
C SER A 182 14.76 14.66 -26.63
N ASP A 183 15.12 14.70 -27.91
CA ASP A 183 15.81 15.86 -28.49
C ASP A 183 14.82 17.03 -28.64
#